data_AF-A0A8T3PQK8-F1
#
_entry.id   AF-A0A8T3PQK8-F1
#
_cell.length_a   1.000
_cell.length_b   1.000
_cell.length_c   1.000
_cell.angle_alpha   90.00
_cell.angle_beta   90.00
_cell.angle_gamma   90.00
#
_symmetry.space_group_name_H-M   'P 1'
#
loop_
_entity.id
_entity.type
_entity.pdbx_description
1 polymer ?
#
loop_
_entity_poly.entity_id
_entity_poly.type
_entity_poly.pdbx_seq_one_letter_code
_entity_poly.pdbx_strand_id
1 'polypeptide(L)' 'MEIRKKIVVDEQGNPLEVIIPWDQFQHVAELLGWDLDDEARKDLKQAREDRTRGKREAFIDLDSL' A
#
# COMPACT_ATOMS: atom_id res chain seq x y z
N MET A 1 6.77 -3.82 -11.75
CA MET A 1 6.44 -5.04 -10.99
C MET A 1 5.62 -5.94 -11.89
N GLU A 2 6.05 -7.18 -12.11
CA GLU A 2 5.29 -8.16 -12.87
C GLU A 2 4.46 -9.03 -11.90
N ILE A 3 3.13 -9.01 -12.06
CA ILE A 3 2.21 -9.79 -11.22
C ILE A 3 1.94 -11.12 -11.92
N ARG A 4 2.39 -12.20 -11.29
CA ARG A 4 2.08 -13.57 -11.72
C ARG A 4 0.59 -13.78 -11.46
N LYS A 5 -0.14 -14.15 -12.49
CA LYS A 5 -1.60 -14.27 -12.40
C LYS A 5 -2.12 -15.42 -13.23
N LYS A 6 -3.17 -16.04 -12.71
CA LYS A 6 -4.04 -16.95 -13.46
C LYS A 6 -5.38 -16.26 -13.66
N ILE A 7 -5.83 -16.17 -14.91
CA ILE A 7 -7.16 -15.63 -15.24
C ILE A 7 -8.13 -16.80 -15.32
N VAL A 8 -9.23 -16.70 -14.58
CA VAL A 8 -10.37 -17.63 -14.66
C VAL A 8 -11.40 -16.99 -15.57
N VAL A 9 -11.92 -17.75 -16.54
CA VAL A 9 -12.88 -17.28 -17.55
C VAL A 9 -14.23 -17.97 -17.38
N ASP A 10 -15.29 -17.32 -17.84
CA ASP A 10 -16.65 -17.88 -17.93
C ASP A 10 -16.80 -18.83 -19.14
N GLU A 11 -18.02 -19.34 -19.35
CA GLU A 11 -18.35 -20.25 -20.47
C GLU A 11 -18.16 -19.63 -21.86
N GLN A 12 -18.18 -18.30 -21.95
CA GLN A 12 -18.01 -17.54 -23.19
C GLN A 12 -16.53 -17.14 -23.40
N GLY A 13 -15.65 -17.45 -22.45
CA GLY A 13 -14.24 -17.09 -22.46
C GLY A 13 -13.95 -15.68 -21.92
N ASN A 14 -14.93 -15.01 -21.33
CA ASN A 14 -14.72 -13.69 -20.73
C ASN A 14 -14.05 -13.83 -19.36
N PRO A 15 -13.10 -12.94 -19.01
CA PRO A 15 -12.49 -12.94 -17.68
C PRO A 15 -13.51 -12.72 -16.56
N LEU A 16 -13.52 -13.62 -15.58
CA LEU A 16 -14.37 -13.54 -14.39
C LEU A 16 -13.55 -13.19 -13.14
N GLU A 17 -12.43 -13.88 -12.94
CA GLU A 17 -11.60 -13.73 -11.76
C GLU A 17 -10.11 -13.74 -12.12
N VAL A 18 -9.29 -13.19 -11.21
CA VAL A 18 -7.85 -13.30 -11.28
C VAL A 18 -7.32 -13.83 -9.96
N ILE A 19 -6.48 -14.87 -10.05
CA ILE A 19 -5.81 -15.46 -8.91
C ILE A 19 -4.34 -15.03 -8.97
N ILE A 20 -3.87 -14.43 -7.89
CA ILE A 20 -2.48 -13.97 -7.73
C ILE A 20 -1.86 -14.58 -6.47
N PRO A 21 -0.54 -14.78 -6.43
CA PRO A 21 0.16 -15.18 -5.21
C PRO A 21 -0.08 -14.19 -4.07
N TRP A 22 -0.21 -14.72 -2.85
CA TRP A 22 -0.54 -13.93 -1.67
C TRP A 22 0.51 -12.85 -1.38
N ASP A 23 1.80 -13.18 -1.49
CA ASP A 23 2.91 -12.23 -1.34
C ASP A 23 2.80 -11.06 -2.32
N GLN A 24 2.40 -11.33 -3.57
CA GLN A 24 2.21 -10.29 -4.57
C GLN A 24 0.96 -9.45 -4.32
N PHE A 25 -0.11 -10.04 -3.77
CA PHE A 25 -1.25 -9.27 -3.29
C PHE A 25 -0.86 -8.32 -2.16
N GLN A 26 -0.09 -8.80 -1.17
CA GLN A 26 0.36 -7.98 -0.06
C GLN A 26 1.19 -6.78 -0.53
N HIS A 27 2.15 -6.99 -1.44
CA HIS A 27 2.91 -5.88 -2.02
C HIS A 27 2.03 -4.87 -2.78
N VAL A 28 0.99 -5.35 -3.47
CA VAL A 28 0.02 -4.45 -4.13
C VAL A 28 -0.78 -3.67 -3.09
N ALA A 29 -1.24 -4.34 -2.03
CA ALA A 29 -2.00 -3.73 -0.95
C ALA A 29 -1.18 -2.61 -0.28
N GLU A 30 0.09 -2.88 0.07
CA GLU A 30 1.03 -1.91 0.65
C GLU A 30 1.27 -0.72 -0.29
N LEU A 31 1.54 -0.99 -1.57
CA LEU A 31 1.79 0.07 -2.56
C LEU A 31 0.58 1.01 -2.72
N LEU A 32 -0.63 0.45 -2.62
CA LEU A 32 -1.88 1.19 -2.72
C LEU A 32 -2.37 1.72 -1.36
N GLY A 33 -1.68 1.39 -0.27
CA GLY A 33 -2.07 1.71 1.10
C GLY A 33 -3.40 1.08 1.53
N TRP A 34 -3.79 -0.04 0.94
CA TRP A 34 -5.01 -0.79 1.28
C TRP A 34 -4.90 -1.52 2.62
N ASP A 35 -3.68 -1.80 3.04
CA ASP A 35 -3.33 -2.33 4.36
C ASP A 35 -3.43 -1.28 5.49
N LEU A 36 -3.51 0.01 5.13
CA LEU A 36 -3.57 1.12 6.09
C LEU A 36 -5.00 1.40 6.55
N ASP A 37 -5.19 1.42 7.87
CA ASP A 37 -6.40 1.94 8.50
C ASP A 37 -6.49 3.48 8.46
N ASP A 38 -7.61 4.03 8.91
CA ASP A 38 -7.89 5.47 8.87
C ASP A 38 -6.92 6.28 9.74
N GLU A 39 -6.42 5.69 10.84
CA GLU A 39 -5.47 6.33 11.74
C GLU A 39 -4.10 6.42 11.09
N ALA A 40 -3.59 5.32 10.54
CA ALA A 40 -2.35 5.28 9.79
C ALA A 40 -2.38 6.24 8.59
N ARG A 41 -3.50 6.33 7.88
CA ARG A 41 -3.68 7.31 6.77
C ARG A 41 -3.60 8.75 7.26
N LYS A 42 -4.20 9.05 8.41
CA LYS A 42 -4.17 10.38 9.03
C LYS A 42 -2.76 10.73 9.46
N ASP A 43 -2.05 9.78 10.09
CA ASP A 43 -0.69 9.98 10.56
C ASP A 43 0.29 10.22 9.40
N LEU A 44 0.18 9.44 8.32
CA LEU A 44 0.99 9.66 7.11
C LEU A 44 0.71 11.04 6.49
N LYS A 45 -0.55 11.47 6.47
CA LYS A 45 -0.91 12.81 5.98
C LYS A 45 -0.28 13.89 6.86
N GLN A 46 -0.39 13.76 8.18
CA GLN A 46 0.15 14.71 9.14
C GLN A 46 1.69 14.78 9.03
N ALA A 47 2.37 13.63 9.02
CA ALA A 47 3.81 13.55 8.86
C ALA A 47 4.28 14.20 7.55
N ARG A 48 3.53 14.02 6.44
CA ARG A 48 3.83 14.69 5.17
C ARG A 48 3.71 16.21 5.27
N GLU A 49 2.66 16.72 5.93
CA GLU A 49 2.48 18.15 6.16
C GLU A 49 3.60 18.73 7.02
N ASP A 50 3.95 18.07 8.12
CA ASP A 50 4.99 18.53 9.04
C ASP A 50 6.37 18.52 8.37
N ARG A 51 6.67 17.50 7.56
CA ARG A 51 7.87 17.47 6.72
C ARG A 51 7.91 18.64 5.73
N THR A 52 6.79 18.93 5.06
CA THR A 52 6.71 20.00 4.05
C THR A 52 6.84 21.38 4.69
N ARG A 53 6.36 21.54 5.93
CA ARG A 53 6.46 22.76 6.72
C ARG A 53 7.78 22.88 7.51
N GLY A 54 8.64 21.87 7.44
CA GLY A 54 9.94 21.87 8.13
C GLY A 54 9.86 21.78 9.66
N LYS A 55 8.77 21.25 10.21
CA LYS A 55 8.57 21.07 11.66
C LYS A 55 9.39 19.88 12.16
N ARG A 56 10.68 20.09 12.42
CA ARG A 56 11.63 19.03 12.81
C ARG A 56 11.32 18.45 14.19
N GLU A 57 10.69 19.22 15.06
CA GLU A 57 10.25 18.82 16.40
C GLU A 57 9.19 17.71 16.41
N ALA A 58 8.49 17.50 15.28
CA ALA A 58 7.55 16.39 15.11
C ALA A 58 8.23 15.04 14.82
N PHE A 59 9.56 15.02 14.65
CA PHE A 59 10.34 13.84 14.30
C PHE A 59 11.40 13.57 15.38
N ILE A 60 11.71 12.30 15.60
CA ILE A 60 12.84 11.87 16.43
C ILE A 60 14.07 11.64 15.56
N ASP A 61 15.25 11.80 16.15
CA ASP A 61 16.50 11.46 15.48
C ASP A 61 16.60 9.94 15.29
N LEU A 62 17.14 9.51 14.14
CA LEU A 62 17.31 8.09 13.82
C LEU A 62 18.31 7.42 14.76
N ASP A 63 19.33 8.15 15.22
CA ASP A 63 20.34 7.64 16.16
C ASP A 63 19.78 7.52 17.58
N SER A 64 18.54 7.99 17.82
CA SER A 64 17.84 7.88 19.11
C SER A 64 16.87 6.69 19.17
N LEU A 65 16.80 5.85 18.13
CA LEU A 65 16.01 4.61 18.05
C LEU A 65 16.88 3.37 18.35
#